data_AF-A0A433U414-F1
#
_entry.id   AF-A0A433U414-F1
#
_cell.length_a   1.000
_cell.length_b   1.000
_cell.length_c   1.000
_cell.angle_alpha   90.00
_cell.angle_beta   90.00
_cell.angle_gamma   90.00
#
_symmetry.space_group_name_H-M   'P 1'
#
loop_
_entity.id
_entity.type
_entity.pdbx_description
1 polymer ?
#
loop_
_entity_poly.entity_id
_entity_poly.type
_entity_poly.pdbx_seq_one_letter_code
_entity_poly.pdbx_strand_id
1 'polypeptide(L)'
;MYVSFVLVLFKFFRTAFIDGRMVLVYVEELPCVDHLLVLFDQMFMAREMKDYWLEEELVAKLIFILRSPDVLFRITRMPQEVAKPPSGTSNKKNRFTALYNLYDQIQGTSLFR
;
A
#
# COMPACT_ATOMS: atom_id res chain seq x y z
N MET A 1 -31.80 27.15 -12.25
CA MET A 1 -30.91 27.83 -11.27
C MET A 1 -31.08 27.29 -9.86
N TYR A 2 -32.28 27.30 -9.27
CA TYR A 2 -32.47 26.78 -7.90
C TYR A 2 -32.21 25.27 -7.79
N VAL A 3 -32.88 24.45 -8.62
CA VAL A 3 -32.74 22.98 -8.59
C VAL A 3 -31.30 22.55 -8.92
N SER A 4 -30.66 23.19 -9.89
CA SER A 4 -29.25 22.91 -10.23
C SER A 4 -28.30 23.20 -9.07
N PHE A 5 -28.52 24.31 -8.34
CA PHE A 5 -27.70 24.65 -7.17
C PHE A 5 -27.90 23.66 -6.03
N VAL A 6 -29.15 23.29 -5.73
CA VAL A 6 -29.48 22.30 -4.70
C VAL A 6 -28.88 20.93 -5.02
N LEU A 7 -28.91 20.49 -6.28
CA LEU A 7 -28.30 19.23 -6.70
C LEU A 7 -26.77 19.25 -6.59
N VAL A 8 -26.12 20.37 -6.92
CA VAL A 8 -24.66 20.50 -6.76
C VAL A 8 -24.25 20.46 -5.29
N LEU A 9 -24.96 21.19 -4.42
CA LEU A 9 -24.72 21.13 -2.97
C LEU A 9 -24.92 19.71 -2.43
N PHE A 10 -26.03 19.06 -2.81
CA PHE A 10 -26.32 17.70 -2.38
C PHE A 10 -25.27 16.69 -2.86
N LYS A 11 -24.81 16.79 -4.12
CA LYS A 11 -23.72 15.93 -4.62
C LYS A 11 -22.40 16.21 -3.91
N PHE A 12 -22.08 17.47 -3.65
CA PHE A 12 -20.87 17.84 -2.93
C PHE A 12 -20.84 17.22 -1.53
N PHE A 13 -21.92 17.41 -0.75
CA PHE A 13 -22.01 16.81 0.57
C PHE A 13 -22.02 15.28 0.49
N ARG A 14 -22.75 14.68 -0.44
CA ARG A 14 -22.77 13.21 -0.61
C ARG A 14 -21.37 12.65 -0.89
N THR A 15 -20.60 13.26 -1.79
CA THR A 15 -19.24 12.79 -2.11
C THR A 15 -18.25 13.08 -0.99
N ALA A 16 -18.34 14.24 -0.33
CA ALA A 16 -17.49 14.57 0.81
C ALA A 16 -17.71 13.64 2.00
N PHE A 17 -18.96 13.26 2.29
CA PHE A 17 -19.28 12.45 3.46
C PHE A 17 -19.27 10.93 3.21
N ILE A 18 -19.50 10.45 1.99
CA ILE A 18 -19.59 8.99 1.74
C ILE A 18 -18.30 8.49 1.10
N ASP A 19 -17.91 9.10 -0.02
CA ASP A 19 -16.78 8.61 -0.82
C ASP A 19 -15.45 8.96 -0.16
N GLY A 20 -15.34 10.17 0.42
CA GLY A 20 -14.15 10.61 1.13
C GLY A 20 -13.87 9.82 2.43
N ARG A 21 -14.91 9.39 3.14
CA ARG A 21 -14.77 8.72 4.44
C ARG A 21 -14.29 7.28 4.31
N MET A 22 -14.66 6.56 3.25
CA MET A 22 -14.23 5.17 3.04
C MET A 22 -12.71 5.05 2.88
N VAL A 23 -12.11 5.94 2.08
CA VAL A 23 -10.65 5.97 1.87
C VAL A 23 -9.93 6.43 3.14
N LEU A 24 -10.51 7.40 3.85
CA LEU A 24 -9.91 7.99 5.04
C LEU A 24 -9.92 7.01 6.22
N VAL A 25 -11.01 6.26 6.43
CA VAL A 25 -11.10 5.19 7.45
C VAL A 25 -10.05 4.11 7.20
N TYR A 26 -9.85 3.70 5.95
CA TYR A 26 -8.81 2.72 5.62
C TYR A 26 -7.39 3.21 5.98
N VAL A 27 -7.11 4.51 5.84
CA VAL A 27 -5.80 5.10 6.17
C VAL A 27 -5.64 5.36 7.68
N GLU A 28 -6.72 5.71 8.38
CA GLU A 28 -6.71 5.94 9.84
C GLU A 28 -6.61 4.63 10.64
N GLU A 29 -7.07 3.51 10.09
CA GLU A 29 -7.09 2.21 10.79
C GLU A 29 -5.78 1.40 10.69
N LEU A 30 -4.70 1.93 10.09
CA LEU A 30 -3.44 1.18 10.00
C LEU A 30 -2.71 1.15 11.36
N PRO A 31 -2.45 -0.04 11.94
CA PRO A 31 -1.91 -0.15 13.29
C PRO A 31 -0.41 0.23 13.39
N CYS A 32 0.43 -0.07 12.38
CA CYS A 32 1.85 0.32 12.35
C CYS A 32 2.33 0.53 10.91
N VAL A 33 2.85 1.72 10.57
CA VAL A 33 3.24 2.09 9.18
C VAL A 33 4.77 1.98 8.95
N ASP A 34 5.51 1.45 9.92
CA ASP A 34 6.99 1.50 9.94
C ASP A 34 7.66 0.80 8.76
N HIS A 35 7.14 -0.35 8.30
CA HIS A 35 7.70 -1.04 7.12
C HIS A 35 7.55 -0.23 5.84
N LEU A 36 6.46 0.53 5.73
CA LEU A 36 6.22 1.40 4.60
C LEU A 36 7.18 2.60 4.65
N LEU A 37 7.40 3.17 5.84
CA LEU A 37 8.39 4.24 6.05
C LEU A 37 9.80 3.80 5.69
N VAL A 38 10.21 2.58 6.05
CA VAL A 38 11.51 2.02 5.65
C VAL A 38 11.61 1.85 4.14
N LEU A 39 10.53 1.47 3.45
CA LEU A 39 10.51 1.39 1.99
C LEU A 39 10.64 2.78 1.34
N PHE A 40 9.96 3.78 1.90
CA PHE A 40 10.08 5.18 1.46
C PHE A 40 11.50 5.69 1.63
N ASP A 41 12.15 5.40 2.77
CA ASP A 41 13.54 5.78 3.02
C ASP A 41 14.49 5.13 2.02
N GLN A 42 14.31 3.83 1.71
CA GLN A 42 15.09 3.14 0.67
C GLN A 42 14.93 3.78 -0.72
N MET A 43 13.74 4.23 -1.08
CA MET A 43 13.51 4.95 -2.33
C MET A 43 14.21 6.31 -2.34
N PHE A 44 14.17 7.05 -1.22
CA PHE A 44 14.89 8.32 -1.11
C PHE A 44 16.41 8.12 -1.20
N MET A 45 16.95 7.09 -0.54
CA MET A 45 18.36 6.72 -0.66
C MET A 45 18.75 6.32 -2.10
N ALA A 46 17.91 5.54 -2.79
CA ALA A 46 18.16 5.17 -4.19
C ALA A 46 18.22 6.41 -5.11
N ARG A 47 17.37 7.41 -4.85
CA ARG A 47 17.37 8.68 -5.59
C ARG A 47 18.63 9.51 -5.34
N GLU A 48 19.12 9.54 -4.10
CA GLU A 48 20.39 10.21 -3.77
C GLU A 48 21.58 9.56 -4.48
N MET A 49 21.56 8.24 -4.60
CA MET A 49 22.58 7.43 -5.30
C MET A 49 22.45 7.47 -6.83
N LYS A 50 21.34 8.01 -7.36
CA LYS A 50 20.97 8.00 -8.79
C LYS A 50 20.93 6.60 -9.41
N ASP A 51 20.56 5.60 -8.63
CA ASP A 51 20.35 4.23 -9.13
C ASP A 51 18.88 4.04 -9.54
N TYR A 52 18.59 4.38 -10.79
CA TYR A 52 17.22 4.38 -11.32
C TYR A 52 16.61 2.99 -11.48
N TRP A 53 17.44 1.95 -11.67
CA TRP A 53 16.94 0.59 -11.80
C TRP A 53 16.38 0.08 -10.46
N LEU A 54 17.11 0.36 -9.38
CA LEU A 54 16.66 0.04 -8.02
C LEU A 54 15.45 0.90 -7.61
N GLU A 55 15.44 2.19 -7.97
CA GLU A 55 14.29 3.07 -7.73
C GLU A 55 13.02 2.51 -8.38
N GLU A 56 13.09 2.06 -9.64
CA GLU A 56 11.96 1.49 -10.36
C GLU A 56 11.41 0.23 -9.67
N GLU A 57 12.26 -0.69 -9.23
CA GLU A 57 11.84 -1.91 -8.52
C GLU A 57 11.18 -1.58 -7.16
N LEU A 58 11.75 -0.64 -6.41
CA LEU A 58 11.20 -0.19 -5.12
C LEU A 58 9.85 0.51 -5.29
N VAL A 59 9.71 1.35 -6.32
CA VAL A 59 8.46 2.04 -6.66
C VAL A 59 7.40 1.04 -7.12
N ALA A 60 7.76 0.04 -7.93
CA ALA A 60 6.83 -1.01 -8.34
C ALA A 60 6.29 -1.78 -7.14
N LYS A 61 7.15 -2.12 -6.17
CA LYS A 61 6.75 -2.76 -4.91
C LYS A 61 5.83 -1.86 -4.07
N LEU A 62 6.09 -0.56 -4.00
CA LEU A 62 5.24 0.39 -3.29
C LEU A 62 3.84 0.51 -3.91
N ILE A 63 3.76 0.74 -5.22
CA ILE A 63 2.49 0.88 -5.96
C ILE A 63 1.65 -0.38 -5.81
N PHE A 64 2.29 -1.53 -5.87
CA PHE A 64 1.65 -2.82 -5.68
C PHE A 64 0.96 -2.93 -4.32
N ILE A 65 1.68 -2.59 -3.24
CA ILE A 65 1.14 -2.66 -1.87
C ILE A 65 -0.06 -1.71 -1.74
N LEU A 66 0.03 -0.51 -2.31
CA LEU A 66 -1.04 0.48 -2.25
C LEU A 66 -2.28 0.10 -3.08
N ARG A 67 -2.14 -0.77 -4.08
CA ARG A 67 -3.26 -1.21 -4.92
C ARG A 67 -4.16 -2.23 -4.22
N SER A 68 -3.64 -3.00 -3.27
CA SER A 68 -4.41 -4.01 -2.54
C SER A 68 -4.48 -3.68 -1.05
N PRO A 69 -5.67 -3.32 -0.54
CA PRO A 69 -5.82 -2.96 0.87
C PRO A 69 -5.54 -4.12 1.83
N ASP A 70 -5.78 -5.35 1.38
CA ASP A 70 -5.47 -6.56 2.15
C ASP A 70 -3.97 -6.76 2.34
N VAL A 71 -3.17 -6.49 1.31
CA VAL A 71 -1.70 -6.61 1.38
C VAL A 71 -1.14 -5.50 2.27
N LEU A 72 -1.61 -4.26 2.11
CA LEU A 72 -1.18 -3.16 2.97
C LEU A 72 -1.49 -3.46 4.44
N PHE A 73 -2.70 -3.93 4.75
CA PHE A 73 -3.09 -4.27 6.12
C PHE A 73 -2.28 -5.43 6.72
N ARG A 74 -1.96 -6.45 5.91
CA ARG A 74 -1.10 -7.57 6.37
C ARG A 74 0.31 -7.10 6.69
N ILE A 75 0.85 -6.16 5.92
CA ILE A 75 2.19 -5.60 6.15
C ILE A 75 2.20 -4.75 7.42
N THR A 76 1.18 -3.91 7.62
CA THR A 76 1.12 -3.01 8.79
C THR A 76 0.80 -3.70 10.11
N ARG A 77 0.21 -4.90 10.08
CA ARG A 77 0.05 -5.73 11.28
C ARG A 77 1.31 -6.48 11.71
N MET A 78 2.34 -6.56 10.88
CA MET A 78 3.58 -7.26 11.23
C MET A 78 4.52 -6.31 11.97
N PRO A 79 4.81 -6.51 13.27
CA PRO A 79 5.77 -5.70 13.98
C PRO A 79 7.12 -5.81 13.28
N GLN A 80 7.74 -4.69 12.94
CA GLN A 80 9.13 -4.70 12.49
C GLN A 80 9.98 -5.05 13.71
N GLU A 81 10.66 -6.20 13.68
CA GLU A 81 11.80 -6.44 14.59
C GLU A 81 12.91 -5.47 14.19
N VAL A 82 12.80 -4.22 14.63
CA VAL A 82 13.88 -3.25 14.54
C VAL A 82 14.97 -3.72 15.49
N ALA A 83 16.10 -4.10 14.92
CA ALA A 83 17.39 -4.29 15.58
C ALA A 83 17.46 -5.35 16.71
N LYS A 84 17.59 -6.63 16.33
CA LYS A 84 18.45 -7.57 17.09
C LYS A 84 19.35 -8.35 16.11
N PRO A 85 20.69 -8.29 16.24
CA PRO A 85 21.59 -9.10 15.41
C PRO A 85 21.34 -10.60 15.62
N PRO A 86 21.68 -11.43 14.62
CA PRO A 86 20.87 -12.58 14.20
C PRO A 86 20.88 -13.74 15.19
N SER A 87 19.69 -14.20 15.56
CA SER A 87 19.47 -15.58 15.97
C SER A 87 18.28 -16.13 15.16
N GLY A 88 18.55 -17.08 14.26
CA GLY A 88 17.52 -17.79 13.50
C GLY A 88 17.20 -17.22 12.12
N THR A 89 18.16 -17.35 11.20
CA THR A 89 17.93 -17.32 9.75
C THR A 89 17.12 -18.55 9.34
N SER A 90 15.79 -18.48 9.40
CA SER A 90 14.98 -19.39 8.59
C SER A 90 13.61 -18.78 8.37
N ASN A 91 13.21 -18.67 7.11
CA ASN A 91 11.82 -18.52 6.70
C ASN A 91 11.19 -17.10 6.65
N LYS A 92 11.97 -16.01 6.56
CA LYS A 92 11.41 -14.67 6.20
C LYS A 92 11.24 -14.49 4.68
N LYS A 93 12.15 -15.06 3.86
CA LYS A 93 12.12 -15.00 2.38
C LYS A 93 10.88 -15.66 1.77
N ASN A 94 10.45 -16.80 2.30
CA ASN A 94 9.36 -17.61 1.73
C ASN A 94 7.98 -16.93 1.81
N ARG A 95 7.78 -15.98 2.74
CA ARG A 95 6.49 -15.31 2.94
C ARG A 95 6.25 -14.17 1.94
N PHE A 96 7.29 -13.41 1.59
CA PHE A 96 7.19 -12.37 0.56
C PHE A 96 6.98 -12.99 -0.82
N THR A 97 7.67 -14.10 -1.12
CA THR A 97 7.43 -14.89 -2.33
C THR A 97 6.01 -15.44 -2.39
N ALA A 98 5.45 -15.88 -1.26
CA ALA A 98 4.06 -16.33 -1.20
C ALA A 98 3.05 -15.20 -1.53
N LEU A 99 3.33 -13.94 -1.16
CA LEU A 99 2.49 -12.80 -1.54
C LEU A 99 2.59 -12.49 -3.04
N TYR A 100 3.77 -12.59 -3.64
CA TYR A 100 3.94 -12.46 -5.10
C TYR A 100 3.21 -13.58 -5.87
N ASN A 101 3.29 -14.82 -5.39
CA ASN A 101 2.58 -15.96 -6.00
C ASN A 101 1.05 -15.84 -5.86
N LEU A 102 0.56 -15.35 -4.72
CA LEU A 102 -0.86 -15.09 -4.49
C LEU A 102 -1.34 -13.94 -5.40
N TYR A 103 -0.48 -12.97 -5.69
CA TYR A 103 -0.79 -11.90 -6.63
C TYR A 103 -0.82 -12.35 -8.09
N ASP A 104 0.12 -13.19 -8.52
CA ASP A 104 0.08 -13.80 -9.86
C ASP A 104 -1.25 -14.57 -10.06
N GLN A 105 -1.69 -15.25 -9.01
CA GLN A 105 -2.99 -15.91 -8.96
C GLN A 105 -4.18 -14.94 -9.01
N ILE A 106 -4.09 -13.76 -8.38
CA ILE A 106 -5.16 -12.73 -8.40
C ILE A 106 -5.22 -12.02 -9.76
N GLN A 107 -4.08 -11.64 -10.35
CA GLN A 107 -4.04 -10.97 -11.66
C GLN A 107 -4.47 -11.90 -12.80
N GLY A 108 -4.10 -13.18 -12.76
CA GLY A 108 -4.53 -14.18 -13.75
C GLY A 108 -6.04 -14.43 -13.78
N THR A 109 -6.76 -14.09 -12.71
CA THR A 109 -8.21 -14.32 -12.60
C THR A 109 -9.06 -13.12 -13.07
N SER A 110 -8.50 -11.89 -13.12
CA SER A 110 -9.29 -10.67 -13.38
C SER A 110 -8.84 -9.82 -14.58
N LEU A 111 -7.90 -10.30 -15.41
CA LEU A 111 -7.39 -9.54 -16.57
C LEU A 111 -7.58 -10.22 -17.94
N PHE A 112 -8.46 -11.23 -18.03
CA PHE A 112 -9.04 -11.70 -19.31
C PHE A 112 -10.52 -12.14 -19.12
N ARG A 113 -11.37 -11.21 -18.70
CA ARG A 113 -12.80 -11.25 -19.05
C ARG A 113 -13.39 -9.85 -19.12
#